data_AF-D4GSX3-F1
#
_entry.id   AF-D4GSX3-F1
#
_cell.length_a   1.000
_cell.length_b   1.000
_cell.length_c   1.000
_cell.angle_alpha   90.00
_cell.angle_beta   90.00
_cell.angle_gamma   90.00
#
_symmetry.space_group_name_H-M   'P 1'
#
loop_
_entity.id
_entity.type
_entity.pdbx_description
1 polymer ?
#
loop_
_entity_poly.entity_id
_entity_poly.type
_entity_poly.pdbx_seq_one_letter_code
_entity_poly.pdbx_strand_id
1 'polypeptide(L)'
;MNTLLWVLAGFIAYSLLAALLRARGILPEYVRVQGPLTTVHTRRGRELLDRIAAPKRFWRAWSNVGLGIALVIMVGTFVLLVFQAVVILQNPPAPTQVNQPQNFLVIPGVNDFLPLSVAPEILFGLLVGLVVHEGGHGVLSRVEGIDVESMGVVLLTILPVGAFVEPSEESQRRADRGGKSRMFAAGVTNNFAVTLVAFALLFGPVIGSISVAPGVAVSGAYAGSPADAAGISGGDRVTAVEGTPVNTTRELDAALLATDAGTVSVELDGERTVSVTRELVVAGSVAGNPANLTVESGSDPIRVTAVNGTAVSTRADFESAVGDSRFARLDTSAGERTIPVGAYITNVAENGPLYNATGTTQPLIVSSFNGERITSSTELQAALDRTDPDQTVAVELYRNGGFETVQVTLGENPQDGNGFLGVNIFQGTSGLLLTDFGTQEYPAGTYLSLLGGDGGDGGGLGSAFAGSPLQLVYVSLLLPLASVVLGIPNFPGFTGEVINFYQVGGPLGFLGGGVFIFANVLFWTAWINLQLGLFNCIPGYPLDGGRILRTSTEAVVSRLPVDDPHTVVRTITTSIGLTMLASLVLMIFGPTLLG
;
A
#
# COMPACT_ATOMS: atom_id res chain seq x y z
N MET A 1 13.44 -22.70 19.77
CA MET A 1 14.60 -22.49 18.88
C MET A 1 14.21 -21.47 17.83
N ASN A 2 15.06 -20.48 17.56
CA ASN A 2 14.78 -19.36 16.65
C ASN A 2 14.74 -19.85 15.18
N THR A 3 13.72 -19.46 14.40
CA THR A 3 13.58 -19.74 12.97
C THR A 3 14.84 -19.37 12.17
N LEU A 4 15.52 -18.27 12.53
CA LEU A 4 16.78 -17.85 11.93
C LEU A 4 17.90 -18.89 12.08
N LEU A 5 17.96 -19.60 13.21
CA LEU A 5 18.95 -20.66 13.42
C LEU A 5 18.68 -21.85 12.49
N TRP A 6 17.41 -22.17 12.22
CA TRP A 6 17.05 -23.22 11.26
C TRP A 6 17.38 -22.84 9.82
N VAL A 7 17.14 -21.59 9.42
CA VAL A 7 17.55 -21.09 8.10
C VAL A 7 19.06 -21.14 7.95
N LEU A 8 19.81 -20.67 8.95
CA LEU A 8 21.28 -20.71 8.95
C LEU A 8 21.80 -22.16 8.92
N ALA A 9 21.23 -23.05 9.73
CA ALA A 9 21.57 -24.47 9.72
C ALA A 9 21.29 -25.10 8.35
N GLY A 10 20.18 -24.72 7.70
CA GLY A 10 19.85 -25.12 6.34
C GLY A 10 20.87 -24.65 5.31
N PHE A 11 21.30 -23.39 5.38
CA PHE A 11 22.35 -22.86 4.49
C PHE A 11 23.69 -23.57 4.70
N ILE A 12 24.07 -23.84 5.95
CA ILE A 12 25.29 -24.58 6.27
C ILE A 12 25.18 -26.02 5.75
N ALA A 13 24.07 -26.71 6.01
CA ALA A 13 23.84 -28.08 5.56
C ALA A 13 23.86 -28.19 4.03
N TYR A 14 23.19 -27.27 3.33
CA TYR A 14 23.23 -27.17 1.87
C TYR A 14 24.66 -26.96 1.37
N SER A 15 25.39 -26.00 1.95
CA SER A 15 26.76 -25.66 1.55
C SER A 15 27.71 -26.85 1.75
N LEU A 16 27.59 -27.57 2.88
CA LEU A 16 28.37 -28.76 3.19
C LEU A 16 28.05 -29.91 2.22
N LEU A 17 26.77 -30.15 1.94
CA LEU A 17 26.34 -31.17 0.99
C LEU A 17 26.85 -30.85 -0.41
N ALA A 18 26.70 -29.60 -0.87
CA ALA A 18 27.19 -29.19 -2.17
C ALA A 18 28.71 -29.26 -2.27
N ALA A 19 29.44 -28.89 -1.22
CA ALA A 19 30.89 -29.06 -1.15
C ALA A 19 31.30 -30.54 -1.23
N LEU A 20 30.58 -31.43 -0.54
CA LEU A 20 30.82 -32.88 -0.61
C LEU A 20 30.55 -33.44 -2.02
N LEU A 21 29.44 -33.04 -2.65
CA LEU A 21 29.10 -33.44 -4.02
C LEU A 21 30.13 -32.93 -5.04
N ARG A 22 30.62 -31.69 -4.85
CA ARG A 22 31.70 -31.12 -5.66
C ARG A 22 33.00 -31.89 -5.48
N ALA A 23 33.39 -32.19 -4.23
CA ALA A 23 34.61 -32.95 -3.92
C ALA A 23 34.58 -34.37 -4.49
N ARG A 24 33.39 -34.96 -4.64
CA ARG A 24 33.18 -36.28 -5.26
C ARG A 24 33.05 -36.24 -6.79
N GLY A 25 33.11 -35.07 -7.42
CA GLY A 25 32.96 -34.91 -8.87
C GLY A 25 31.55 -35.26 -9.41
N ILE A 26 30.53 -35.24 -8.54
CA ILE A 26 29.14 -35.57 -8.91
C ILE A 26 28.44 -34.37 -9.55
N LEU A 27 28.84 -33.15 -9.18
CA LEU A 27 28.25 -31.92 -9.73
C LEU A 27 28.66 -31.73 -11.20
N PRO A 28 27.69 -31.50 -12.11
CA PRO A 28 27.99 -31.19 -13.51
C PRO A 28 28.81 -29.91 -13.66
N GLU A 29 29.64 -29.81 -14.72
CA GLU A 29 30.50 -28.63 -14.98
C GLU A 29 29.74 -27.31 -15.14
N TYR A 30 28.46 -27.39 -15.52
CA TYR A 30 27.60 -26.23 -15.66
C TYR A 30 27.01 -25.73 -14.33
N VAL A 31 27.20 -26.46 -13.22
CA VAL A 31 26.76 -26.07 -11.88
C VAL A 31 27.97 -25.65 -11.06
N ARG A 32 28.02 -24.39 -10.62
CA ARG A 32 29.06 -23.89 -9.71
C ARG A 32 28.42 -23.48 -8.39
N VAL A 33 28.96 -23.99 -7.28
CA VAL A 33 28.46 -23.69 -5.93
C VAL A 33 29.53 -22.98 -5.12
N GLN A 34 29.15 -21.86 -4.49
CA GLN A 34 29.98 -21.09 -3.57
C GLN A 34 29.17 -20.76 -2.31
N GLY A 35 29.39 -21.54 -1.25
CA GLY A 35 28.57 -21.46 -0.04
C GLY A 35 27.11 -21.77 -0.35
N PRO A 36 26.15 -20.91 0.07
CA PRO A 36 24.73 -21.12 -0.22
C PRO A 36 24.35 -20.73 -1.66
N LEU A 37 25.24 -20.10 -2.43
CA LEU A 37 24.93 -19.65 -3.79
C LEU A 37 25.26 -20.74 -4.81
N THR A 38 24.33 -20.98 -5.72
CA THR A 38 24.47 -21.93 -6.83
C THR A 38 24.22 -21.21 -8.14
N THR A 39 25.15 -21.33 -9.09
CA THR A 39 25.03 -20.75 -10.42
C THR A 39 24.96 -21.86 -11.45
N VAL A 40 23.98 -21.75 -12.34
CA VAL A 40 23.75 -22.72 -13.42
C VAL A 40 24.03 -22.01 -14.74
N HIS A 41 25.12 -22.37 -15.39
CA HIS A 41 25.53 -21.80 -16.67
C HIS A 41 24.98 -22.61 -17.85
N THR A 42 24.61 -21.94 -18.94
CA THR A 42 24.23 -22.58 -20.19
C THR A 42 24.76 -21.80 -21.38
N ARG A 43 25.12 -22.52 -22.43
CA ARG A 43 25.45 -21.95 -23.75
C ARG A 43 24.33 -22.17 -24.76
N ARG A 44 23.34 -23.01 -24.44
CA ARG A 44 22.25 -23.39 -25.36
C ARG A 44 21.30 -22.23 -25.68
N GLY A 45 21.16 -21.27 -24.77
CA GLY A 45 20.30 -20.11 -24.99
C GLY A 45 20.81 -19.13 -26.06
N ARG A 46 22.05 -19.28 -26.55
CA ARG A 46 22.61 -18.40 -27.60
C ARG A 46 21.83 -18.48 -28.91
N GLU A 47 21.46 -19.68 -29.36
CA GLU A 47 20.66 -19.85 -30.58
C GLU A 47 19.28 -19.20 -30.46
N LEU A 48 18.69 -19.28 -29.27
CA LEU A 48 17.42 -18.60 -28.98
C LEU A 48 17.60 -17.08 -29.04
N LEU A 49 18.67 -16.54 -28.46
CA LEU A 49 19.00 -15.11 -28.57
C LEU A 49 19.21 -14.70 -30.04
N ASP A 50 19.90 -15.50 -30.85
CA ASP A 50 20.09 -15.21 -32.28
C ASP A 50 18.76 -15.15 -33.04
N ARG A 51 17.82 -16.05 -32.74
CA ARG A 51 16.47 -16.02 -33.33
C ARG A 51 15.68 -14.80 -32.88
N ILE A 52 15.69 -14.49 -31.58
CA ILE A 52 14.97 -13.33 -31.03
C ILE A 52 15.58 -12.02 -31.55
N ALA A 53 16.91 -11.95 -31.69
CA ALA A 53 17.65 -10.78 -32.17
C ALA A 53 17.56 -10.55 -33.70
N ALA A 54 16.96 -11.49 -34.46
CA ALA A 54 16.85 -11.41 -35.91
C ALA A 54 16.25 -10.08 -36.44
N PRO A 55 15.18 -9.49 -35.87
CA PRO A 55 14.65 -8.20 -36.31
C PRO A 55 15.48 -7.04 -35.73
N LYS A 56 16.75 -6.93 -36.15
CA LYS A 56 17.73 -5.96 -35.62
C LYS A 56 17.23 -4.51 -35.63
N ARG A 57 16.47 -4.11 -36.66
CA ARG A 57 15.92 -2.73 -36.78
C ARG A 57 14.91 -2.43 -35.68
N PHE A 58 14.05 -3.40 -35.36
CA PHE A 58 13.08 -3.27 -34.28
C PHE A 58 13.78 -3.11 -32.93
N TRP A 59 14.72 -4.00 -32.60
CA TRP A 59 15.44 -3.94 -31.33
C TRP A 59 16.26 -2.67 -31.15
N ARG A 60 16.86 -2.15 -32.22
CA ARG A 60 17.56 -0.86 -32.18
C ARG A 60 16.62 0.31 -31.93
N ALA A 61 15.45 0.34 -32.58
CA ALA A 61 14.45 1.37 -32.33
C ALA A 61 13.93 1.29 -30.88
N TRP A 62 13.58 0.08 -30.44
CA TRP A 62 13.13 -0.23 -29.08
C TRP A 62 14.10 0.26 -28.01
N SER A 63 15.38 -0.15 -28.11
CA SER A 63 16.42 0.24 -27.16
C SER A 63 16.81 1.72 -27.24
N ASN A 64 16.65 2.39 -28.39
CA ASN A 64 16.85 3.84 -28.48
C ASN A 64 15.76 4.61 -27.71
N VAL A 65 14.49 4.20 -27.86
CA VAL A 65 13.38 4.76 -27.08
C VAL A 65 13.64 4.53 -25.59
N GLY A 66 13.98 3.29 -25.23
CA GLY A 66 14.33 2.91 -23.87
C GLY A 66 15.51 3.68 -23.27
N LEU A 67 16.59 3.89 -24.04
CA LEU A 67 17.73 4.72 -23.63
C LEU A 67 17.29 6.16 -23.34
N GLY A 68 16.44 6.75 -24.18
CA GLY A 68 15.87 8.08 -23.94
C GLY A 68 15.09 8.14 -22.63
N ILE A 69 14.19 7.18 -22.41
CA ILE A 69 13.40 7.07 -21.17
C ILE A 69 14.32 6.90 -19.95
N ALA A 70 15.29 5.99 -20.04
CA ALA A 70 16.24 5.72 -18.96
C ALA A 70 17.06 6.97 -18.59
N LEU A 71 17.48 7.78 -19.56
CA LEU A 71 18.17 9.04 -19.31
C LEU A 71 17.28 10.07 -18.62
N VAL A 72 16.01 10.20 -19.03
CA VAL A 72 15.04 11.10 -18.38
C VAL A 72 14.80 10.68 -16.93
N ILE A 73 14.55 9.40 -16.69
CA ILE A 73 14.35 8.85 -15.35
C ILE A 73 15.61 9.04 -14.51
N MET A 74 16.79 8.71 -15.05
CA MET A 74 18.07 8.87 -14.35
C MET A 74 18.30 10.31 -13.88
N VAL A 75 18.08 11.30 -14.76
CA VAL A 75 18.20 12.71 -14.40
C VAL A 75 17.15 13.11 -13.37
N GLY A 76 15.89 12.68 -13.56
CA GLY A 76 14.80 12.95 -12.62
C GLY A 76 15.08 12.37 -11.22
N THR A 77 15.49 11.11 -11.14
CA THR A 77 15.86 10.44 -9.88
C THR A 77 17.07 11.09 -9.22
N PHE A 78 18.08 11.52 -10.00
CA PHE A 78 19.21 12.27 -9.47
C PHE A 78 18.77 13.57 -8.80
N VAL A 79 17.99 14.39 -9.51
CA VAL A 79 17.49 15.67 -9.00
C VAL A 79 16.59 15.46 -7.78
N LEU A 80 15.68 14.49 -7.84
CA LEU A 80 14.76 14.18 -6.75
C LEU A 80 15.51 13.75 -5.49
N LEU A 81 16.48 12.83 -5.60
CA LEU A 81 17.22 12.35 -4.43
C LEU A 81 18.11 13.43 -3.82
N VAL A 82 18.74 14.26 -4.64
CA VAL A 82 19.51 15.42 -4.14
C VAL A 82 18.58 16.42 -3.44
N PHE A 83 17.41 16.70 -4.02
CA PHE A 83 16.41 17.57 -3.40
C PHE A 83 15.93 17.00 -2.05
N GLN A 84 15.59 15.72 -2.01
CA GLN A 84 15.18 15.03 -0.77
C GLN A 84 16.29 15.05 0.29
N ALA A 85 17.54 14.83 -0.11
CA ALA A 85 18.68 14.95 0.79
C ALA A 85 18.78 16.37 1.39
N VAL A 86 18.63 17.41 0.58
CA VAL A 86 18.63 18.80 1.07
C VAL A 86 17.47 19.04 2.04
N VAL A 87 16.26 18.56 1.73
CA VAL A 87 15.08 18.68 2.60
C VAL A 87 15.32 18.00 3.94
N ILE A 88 15.86 16.78 3.96
CA ILE A 88 16.17 16.03 5.20
C ILE A 88 17.22 16.75 6.05
N LEU A 89 18.22 17.39 5.43
CA LEU A 89 19.22 18.17 6.17
C LEU A 89 18.63 19.46 6.77
N GLN A 90 17.70 20.09 6.07
CA GLN A 90 17.09 21.35 6.53
C GLN A 90 16.00 21.11 7.56
N ASN A 91 15.21 20.06 7.38
CA ASN A 91 14.08 19.69 8.22
C ASN A 91 14.08 18.17 8.43
N PRO A 92 14.89 17.66 9.39
CA PRO A 92 14.93 16.23 9.69
C PRO A 92 13.54 15.72 10.08
N PRO A 93 12.97 14.75 9.33
CA PRO A 93 11.69 14.18 9.71
C PRO A 93 11.89 13.17 10.85
N ALA A 94 10.86 13.00 11.68
CA ALA A 94 10.86 11.97 12.70
C ALA A 94 10.98 10.57 12.06
N PRO A 95 11.68 9.61 12.70
CA PRO A 95 11.77 8.25 12.19
C PRO A 95 10.40 7.58 12.06
N THR A 96 10.13 6.97 10.91
CA THR A 96 8.90 6.19 10.67
C THR A 96 9.21 4.70 10.51
N GLN A 97 8.18 3.84 10.52
CA GLN A 97 8.33 2.40 10.26
C GLN A 97 8.99 2.10 8.90
N VAL A 98 8.79 2.98 7.90
CA VAL A 98 9.39 2.85 6.56
C VAL A 98 10.92 3.03 6.60
N ASN A 99 11.44 3.81 7.56
CA ASN A 99 12.87 4.03 7.71
C ASN A 99 13.59 2.89 8.45
N GLN A 100 12.86 1.89 8.96
CA GLN A 100 13.48 0.76 9.65
C GLN A 100 14.24 -0.14 8.65
N PRO A 101 15.47 -0.58 8.94
CA PRO A 101 16.27 -1.39 8.01
C PRO A 101 15.58 -2.66 7.51
N GLN A 102 14.76 -3.30 8.34
CA GLN A 102 14.00 -4.51 7.97
C GLN A 102 12.98 -4.25 6.85
N ASN A 103 12.42 -3.03 6.80
CA ASN A 103 11.39 -2.64 5.84
C ASN A 103 11.95 -2.10 4.52
N PHE A 104 13.27 -1.90 4.43
CA PHE A 104 13.94 -1.54 3.18
C PHE A 104 14.08 -2.73 2.22
N LEU A 105 14.16 -3.95 2.77
CA LEU A 105 14.26 -5.16 1.97
C LEU A 105 12.86 -5.67 1.62
N VAL A 106 12.63 -5.98 0.34
CA VAL A 106 11.39 -6.57 -0.16
C VAL A 106 11.42 -8.08 0.11
N ILE A 107 11.44 -8.46 1.39
CA ILE A 107 11.44 -9.86 1.84
C ILE A 107 10.12 -10.12 2.59
N PRO A 108 9.19 -10.89 1.99
CA PRO A 108 7.94 -11.24 2.64
C PRO A 108 8.15 -11.91 4.01
N GLY A 109 7.36 -11.52 5.00
CA GLY A 109 7.43 -12.01 6.38
C GLY A 109 8.56 -11.44 7.25
N VAL A 110 9.53 -10.73 6.65
CA VAL A 110 10.52 -9.92 7.37
C VAL A 110 10.15 -8.44 7.28
N ASN A 111 9.61 -8.03 6.13
CA ASN A 111 9.05 -6.71 5.90
C ASN A 111 7.64 -6.65 6.49
N ASP A 112 7.39 -5.66 7.34
CA ASP A 112 6.12 -5.49 8.07
C ASP A 112 4.93 -5.23 7.13
N PHE A 113 5.19 -4.80 5.90
CA PHE A 113 4.18 -4.48 4.88
C PHE A 113 3.85 -5.66 3.95
N LEU A 114 4.63 -6.74 3.98
CA LEU A 114 4.55 -7.85 3.01
C LEU A 114 4.29 -9.19 3.70
N PRO A 115 3.06 -9.73 3.66
CA PRO A 115 2.78 -11.02 4.27
C PRO A 115 3.44 -12.17 3.50
N LEU A 116 3.74 -13.28 4.19
CA LEU A 116 4.33 -14.47 3.57
C LEU A 116 3.44 -15.10 2.49
N SER A 117 2.13 -14.86 2.53
CA SER A 117 1.15 -15.41 1.60
C SER A 117 1.36 -14.94 0.16
N VAL A 118 1.96 -13.76 -0.06
CA VAL A 118 2.24 -13.22 -1.42
C VAL A 118 3.66 -13.49 -1.91
N ALA A 119 4.46 -14.23 -1.14
CA ALA A 119 5.83 -14.56 -1.50
C ALA A 119 5.95 -15.31 -2.85
N PRO A 120 5.07 -16.27 -3.20
CA PRO A 120 5.15 -16.95 -4.50
C PRO A 120 5.04 -16.00 -5.69
N GLU A 121 4.14 -15.03 -5.63
CA GLU A 121 3.88 -14.05 -6.69
C GLU A 121 5.02 -13.04 -6.80
N ILE A 122 5.59 -12.60 -5.66
CA ILE A 122 6.79 -11.75 -5.63
C ILE A 122 7.98 -12.48 -6.25
N LEU A 123 8.22 -13.74 -5.87
CA LEU A 123 9.31 -14.54 -6.42
C LEU A 123 9.14 -14.78 -7.92
N PHE A 124 7.90 -15.02 -8.36
CA PHE A 124 7.58 -15.13 -9.78
C PHE A 124 7.86 -13.82 -10.53
N GLY A 125 7.38 -12.68 -10.00
CA GLY A 125 7.62 -11.36 -10.57
C GLY A 125 9.12 -11.01 -10.65
N LEU A 126 9.88 -11.35 -9.61
CA LEU A 126 11.33 -11.21 -9.56
C LEU A 126 12.02 -12.10 -10.60
N LEU A 127 11.64 -13.38 -10.71
CA LEU A 127 12.18 -14.29 -11.70
C LEU A 127 11.94 -13.78 -13.12
N VAL A 128 10.70 -13.36 -13.43
CA VAL A 128 10.36 -12.75 -14.72
C VAL A 128 11.23 -11.51 -14.95
N GLY A 129 11.32 -10.62 -13.96
CA GLY A 129 12.08 -9.39 -14.08
C GLY A 129 13.56 -9.62 -14.35
N LEU A 130 14.20 -10.52 -13.63
CA LEU A 130 15.61 -10.87 -13.81
C LEU A 130 15.86 -11.51 -15.18
N VAL A 131 15.04 -12.49 -15.58
CA VAL A 131 15.18 -13.18 -16.87
C VAL A 131 15.00 -12.22 -18.03
N VAL A 132 14.00 -11.34 -17.95
CA VAL A 132 13.70 -10.37 -19.01
C VAL A 132 14.75 -9.25 -19.07
N HIS A 133 15.26 -8.83 -17.92
CA HIS A 133 16.33 -7.83 -17.81
C HIS A 133 17.62 -8.33 -18.48
N GLU A 134 18.13 -9.46 -17.99
CA GLU A 134 19.36 -10.08 -18.48
C GLU A 134 19.22 -10.57 -19.92
N GLY A 135 18.04 -11.14 -20.24
CA GLY A 135 17.67 -11.50 -21.60
C GLY A 135 17.71 -10.28 -22.54
N GLY A 136 17.33 -9.09 -22.06
CA GLY A 136 17.44 -7.83 -22.80
C GLY A 136 18.88 -7.50 -23.18
N HIS A 137 19.81 -7.56 -22.22
CA HIS A 137 21.23 -7.39 -22.51
C HIS A 137 21.73 -8.44 -23.51
N GLY A 138 21.30 -9.69 -23.36
CA GLY A 138 21.66 -10.76 -24.29
C GLY A 138 21.17 -10.53 -25.71
N VAL A 139 19.90 -10.18 -25.88
CA VAL A 139 19.32 -9.88 -27.20
C VAL A 139 20.03 -8.70 -27.85
N LEU A 140 20.21 -7.58 -27.12
CA LEU A 140 20.89 -6.42 -27.70
C LEU A 140 22.39 -6.65 -27.93
N SER A 141 23.05 -7.49 -27.14
CA SER A 141 24.41 -7.92 -27.44
C SER A 141 24.48 -8.54 -28.83
N ARG A 142 23.58 -9.48 -29.15
CA ARG A 142 23.52 -10.11 -30.49
C ARG A 142 23.14 -9.13 -31.61
N VAL A 143 22.25 -8.18 -31.34
CA VAL A 143 21.85 -7.13 -32.32
C VAL A 143 23.03 -6.21 -32.69
N GLU A 144 23.87 -5.88 -31.71
CA GLU A 144 25.04 -4.99 -31.87
C GLU A 144 26.35 -5.74 -32.20
N GLY A 145 26.30 -7.07 -32.35
CA GLY A 145 27.47 -7.88 -32.71
C GLY A 145 28.45 -8.11 -31.55
N ILE A 146 27.95 -8.03 -30.32
CA ILE A 146 28.65 -8.39 -29.08
C ILE A 146 28.37 -9.87 -28.80
N ASP A 147 29.42 -10.65 -28.60
CA ASP A 147 29.31 -12.09 -28.36
C ASP A 147 28.91 -12.36 -26.91
N VAL A 148 28.12 -13.41 -26.68
CA VAL A 148 27.67 -13.81 -25.33
C VAL A 148 28.42 -15.08 -24.92
N GLU A 149 29.28 -14.97 -23.92
CA GLU A 149 30.17 -16.06 -23.46
C GLU A 149 29.42 -17.09 -22.61
N SER A 150 28.53 -16.63 -21.74
CA SER A 150 27.68 -17.53 -20.97
C SER A 150 26.40 -16.81 -20.53
N MET A 151 25.40 -17.58 -20.14
CA MET A 151 24.20 -17.06 -19.49
C MET A 151 23.74 -18.07 -18.46
N GLY A 152 22.93 -17.66 -17.50
CA GLY A 152 22.51 -18.57 -16.45
C GLY A 152 21.60 -17.96 -15.41
N VAL A 153 21.39 -18.75 -14.36
CA VAL A 153 20.55 -18.40 -13.20
C VAL A 153 21.39 -18.53 -11.95
N VAL A 154 21.22 -17.58 -11.03
CA VAL A 154 21.80 -17.58 -9.68
C VAL A 154 20.70 -17.97 -8.71
N LEU A 155 20.97 -19.01 -7.91
CA LEU A 155 20.07 -19.53 -6.91
C LEU A 155 20.70 -19.34 -5.52
N LEU A 156 19.92 -18.85 -4.57
CA LEU A 156 20.22 -18.98 -3.14
C LEU A 156 19.65 -20.32 -2.70
N THR A 157 20.52 -21.31 -2.55
CA THR A 157 20.17 -22.73 -2.43
C THR A 157 19.33 -23.18 -3.62
N ILE A 158 18.01 -23.24 -3.46
CA ILE A 158 17.03 -23.59 -4.50
C ILE A 158 16.21 -22.39 -4.99
N LEU A 159 16.27 -21.25 -4.29
CA LEU A 159 15.47 -20.06 -4.60
C LEU A 159 16.16 -19.23 -5.68
N PRO A 160 15.50 -18.90 -6.81
CA PRO A 160 16.09 -18.02 -7.81
C PRO A 160 16.24 -16.60 -7.24
N VAL A 161 17.48 -16.10 -7.22
CA VAL A 161 17.83 -14.77 -6.72
C VAL A 161 18.48 -13.88 -7.78
N GLY A 162 18.84 -14.45 -8.92
CA GLY A 162 19.47 -13.72 -10.02
C GLY A 162 19.35 -14.46 -11.34
N ALA A 163 19.46 -13.74 -12.44
CA ALA A 163 19.86 -14.27 -13.74
C ALA A 163 21.14 -13.53 -14.16
N PHE A 164 21.84 -14.02 -15.17
CA PHE A 164 22.94 -13.26 -15.76
C PHE A 164 23.09 -13.59 -17.24
N VAL A 165 23.50 -12.59 -18.01
CA VAL A 165 24.10 -12.76 -19.33
C VAL A 165 25.48 -12.12 -19.32
N GLU A 166 26.49 -12.87 -19.77
CA GLU A 166 27.88 -12.45 -19.77
C GLU A 166 28.33 -12.15 -21.20
N PRO A 167 28.40 -10.87 -21.61
CA PRO A 167 28.88 -10.51 -22.92
C PRO A 167 30.41 -10.39 -22.92
N SER A 168 31.04 -10.79 -24.01
CA SER A 168 32.49 -10.84 -24.13
C SER A 168 33.11 -9.44 -24.08
N GLU A 169 34.01 -9.21 -23.12
CA GLU A 169 34.69 -7.92 -22.93
C GLU A 169 35.40 -7.45 -24.20
N GLU A 170 36.01 -8.36 -24.96
CA GLU A 170 36.75 -8.02 -26.17
C GLU A 170 35.80 -7.48 -27.26
N SER A 171 34.67 -8.15 -27.47
CA SER A 171 33.66 -7.71 -28.43
C SER A 171 32.95 -6.43 -27.96
N GLN A 172 32.71 -6.29 -26.65
CA GLN A 172 32.18 -5.06 -26.06
C GLN A 172 33.12 -3.87 -26.25
N ARG A 173 34.44 -4.05 -26.11
CA ARG A 173 35.43 -2.98 -26.34
C ARG A 173 35.39 -2.50 -27.79
N ARG A 174 35.23 -3.41 -28.74
CA ARG A 174 35.15 -3.14 -30.19
C ARG A 174 33.83 -2.50 -30.65
N ALA A 175 32.74 -2.71 -29.91
CA ALA A 175 31.43 -2.12 -30.25
C ALA A 175 31.45 -0.59 -30.19
N ASP A 176 30.62 0.06 -31.00
CA ASP A 176 30.45 1.51 -30.97
C ASP A 176 29.75 1.95 -29.67
N ARG A 177 29.93 3.23 -29.31
CA ARG A 177 29.35 3.78 -28.07
C ARG A 177 27.83 3.66 -28.04
N GLY A 178 27.17 3.89 -29.18
CA GLY A 178 25.72 3.77 -29.30
C GLY A 178 25.24 2.34 -29.10
N GLY A 179 25.96 1.36 -29.67
CA GLY A 179 25.71 -0.06 -29.44
C GLY A 179 25.83 -0.43 -27.95
N LYS A 180 26.86 0.06 -27.25
CA LYS A 180 27.02 -0.17 -25.80
C LYS A 180 25.90 0.47 -24.99
N SER A 181 25.54 1.73 -25.26
CA SER A 181 24.46 2.41 -24.54
C SER A 181 23.11 1.72 -24.74
N ARG A 182 22.79 1.26 -25.96
CA ARG A 182 21.59 0.46 -26.24
C ARG A 182 21.60 -0.87 -25.50
N MET A 183 22.74 -1.56 -25.46
CA MET A 183 22.90 -2.81 -24.72
C MET A 183 22.64 -2.62 -23.22
N PHE A 184 23.21 -1.59 -22.59
CA PHE A 184 22.96 -1.31 -21.16
C PHE A 184 21.52 -0.84 -20.88
N ALA A 185 20.91 -0.08 -21.79
CA ALA A 185 19.51 0.32 -21.63
C ALA A 185 18.50 -0.82 -21.85
N ALA A 186 18.89 -1.91 -22.52
CA ALA A 186 17.98 -2.97 -22.93
C ALA A 186 17.26 -3.66 -21.78
N GLY A 187 17.99 -3.97 -20.69
CA GLY A 187 17.41 -4.64 -19.52
C GLY A 187 16.30 -3.79 -18.89
N VAL A 188 16.63 -2.54 -18.58
CA VAL A 188 15.70 -1.51 -18.07
C VAL A 188 14.47 -1.37 -18.97
N THR A 189 14.68 -1.25 -20.28
CA THR A 189 13.59 -1.05 -21.26
C THR A 189 12.62 -2.23 -21.24
N ASN A 190 13.14 -3.45 -21.18
CA ASN A 190 12.31 -4.64 -21.18
C ASN A 190 11.53 -4.79 -19.86
N ASN A 191 12.10 -4.40 -18.72
CA ASN A 191 11.34 -4.38 -17.47
C ASN A 191 10.16 -3.41 -17.54
N PHE A 192 10.36 -2.18 -18.04
CA PHE A 192 9.24 -1.24 -18.22
C PHE A 192 8.16 -1.77 -19.16
N ALA A 193 8.53 -2.55 -20.18
CA ALA A 193 7.54 -3.18 -21.06
C ALA A 193 6.76 -4.30 -20.38
N VAL A 194 7.42 -5.14 -19.58
CA VAL A 194 6.73 -6.13 -18.74
C VAL A 194 5.77 -5.43 -17.78
N THR A 195 6.21 -4.36 -17.12
CA THR A 195 5.36 -3.54 -16.27
C THR A 195 4.14 -3.01 -17.02
N LEU A 196 4.34 -2.42 -18.20
CA LEU A 196 3.25 -1.87 -19.01
C LEU A 196 2.22 -2.93 -19.37
N VAL A 197 2.68 -4.09 -19.85
CA VAL A 197 1.80 -5.21 -20.23
C VAL A 197 1.08 -5.77 -19.01
N ALA A 198 1.80 -5.97 -17.90
CA ALA A 198 1.23 -6.54 -16.68
C ALA A 198 0.16 -5.62 -16.07
N PHE A 199 0.41 -4.31 -16.00
CA PHE A 199 -0.59 -3.35 -15.54
C PHE A 199 -1.77 -3.19 -16.52
N ALA A 200 -1.53 -3.22 -17.83
CA ALA A 200 -2.62 -3.17 -18.81
C ALA A 200 -3.57 -4.38 -18.68
N LEU A 201 -3.02 -5.57 -18.44
CA LEU A 201 -3.81 -6.77 -18.18
C LEU A 201 -4.50 -6.72 -16.80
N LEU A 202 -3.82 -6.19 -15.78
CA LEU A 202 -4.36 -6.03 -14.44
C LEU A 202 -5.57 -5.08 -14.48
N PHE A 203 -5.36 -3.82 -14.83
CA PHE A 203 -6.41 -2.79 -14.76
C PHE A 203 -7.54 -3.00 -15.77
N GLY A 204 -7.27 -3.68 -16.89
CA GLY A 204 -8.27 -3.98 -17.90
C GLY A 204 -9.11 -5.21 -17.54
N PRO A 205 -8.87 -6.36 -18.18
CA PRO A 205 -9.75 -7.53 -18.06
C PRO A 205 -9.78 -8.15 -16.65
N VAL A 206 -8.71 -8.02 -15.85
CA VAL A 206 -8.63 -8.69 -14.55
C VAL A 206 -9.42 -7.94 -13.48
N ILE A 207 -9.10 -6.66 -13.24
CA ILE A 207 -9.84 -5.83 -12.29
C ILE A 207 -11.28 -5.63 -12.76
N GLY A 208 -11.53 -5.48 -14.07
CA GLY A 208 -12.88 -5.43 -14.62
C GLY A 208 -13.70 -6.73 -14.48
N SER A 209 -13.08 -7.82 -14.00
CA SER A 209 -13.77 -9.08 -13.67
C SER A 209 -13.95 -9.28 -12.15
N ILE A 210 -13.59 -8.30 -11.32
CA ILE A 210 -13.71 -8.34 -9.86
C ILE A 210 -14.69 -7.25 -9.42
N SER A 211 -15.63 -7.60 -8.53
CA SER A 211 -16.50 -6.63 -7.85
C SER A 211 -16.47 -6.87 -6.34
N VAL A 212 -16.93 -5.91 -5.55
CA VAL A 212 -17.15 -6.11 -4.11
C VAL A 212 -18.25 -7.16 -3.91
N ALA A 213 -18.04 -8.10 -3.00
CA ALA A 213 -19.04 -9.09 -2.62
C ALA A 213 -20.08 -8.48 -1.66
N PRO A 214 -21.36 -8.85 -1.74
CA PRO A 214 -22.38 -8.36 -0.81
C PRO A 214 -22.08 -8.73 0.64
N GLY A 215 -22.09 -7.74 1.53
CA GLY A 215 -21.84 -7.91 2.96
C GLY A 215 -20.81 -6.92 3.49
N VAL A 216 -20.75 -6.77 4.81
CA VAL A 216 -19.75 -5.92 5.48
C VAL A 216 -18.45 -6.70 5.64
N ALA A 217 -17.40 -6.24 4.95
CA ALA A 217 -16.07 -6.81 5.04
C ALA A 217 -15.41 -6.47 6.38
N VAL A 218 -15.04 -7.47 7.17
CA VAL A 218 -14.45 -7.28 8.51
C VAL A 218 -12.93 -7.36 8.43
N SER A 219 -12.24 -6.26 8.67
CA SER A 219 -10.76 -6.24 8.79
C SER A 219 -10.28 -6.85 10.10
N GLY A 220 -11.14 -6.84 11.13
CA GLY A 220 -10.92 -7.49 12.42
C GLY A 220 -11.95 -7.07 13.44
N ALA A 221 -11.89 -7.63 14.65
CA ALA A 221 -12.65 -7.14 15.79
C ALA A 221 -11.75 -6.36 16.75
N TYR A 222 -12.31 -5.39 17.47
CA TYR A 222 -11.58 -4.80 18.60
C TYR A 222 -11.37 -5.86 19.68
N ALA A 223 -10.14 -6.02 20.16
CA ALA A 223 -9.82 -6.99 21.20
C ALA A 223 -10.77 -6.82 22.39
N GLY A 224 -11.32 -7.90 22.93
CA GLY A 224 -12.25 -7.90 24.07
C GLY A 224 -13.65 -7.35 23.80
N SER A 225 -13.98 -7.02 22.55
CA SER A 225 -15.33 -6.60 22.14
C SER A 225 -16.30 -7.78 21.98
N PRO A 226 -17.63 -7.53 21.89
CA PRO A 226 -18.62 -8.56 21.61
C PRO A 226 -18.33 -9.42 20.36
N ALA A 227 -17.88 -8.81 19.26
CA ALA A 227 -17.52 -9.50 18.03
C ALA A 227 -16.30 -10.41 18.22
N ASP A 228 -15.27 -9.92 18.92
CA ASP A 228 -14.07 -10.71 19.25
C ASP A 228 -14.42 -11.91 20.13
N ALA A 229 -15.25 -11.69 21.16
CA ALA A 229 -15.74 -12.75 22.05
C ALA A 229 -16.59 -13.81 21.31
N ALA A 230 -17.28 -13.41 20.23
CA ALA A 230 -18.05 -14.30 19.36
C ALA A 230 -17.17 -15.02 18.31
N GLY A 231 -15.87 -14.73 18.26
CA GLY A 231 -14.94 -15.31 17.29
C GLY A 231 -15.11 -14.76 15.87
N ILE A 232 -15.54 -13.50 15.74
CA ILE A 232 -15.50 -12.75 14.48
C ILE A 232 -14.09 -12.18 14.33
N SER A 233 -13.46 -12.47 13.19
CA SER A 233 -12.05 -12.19 12.93
C SER A 233 -11.84 -11.55 11.56
N GLY A 234 -10.62 -11.09 11.30
CA GLY A 234 -10.24 -10.55 9.99
C GLY A 234 -10.50 -11.57 8.88
N GLY A 235 -11.20 -11.14 7.84
CA GLY A 235 -11.59 -11.97 6.69
C GLY A 235 -13.03 -12.46 6.69
N ASP A 236 -13.74 -12.36 7.81
CA ASP A 236 -15.17 -12.62 7.87
C ASP A 236 -15.97 -11.53 7.12
N ARG A 237 -17.05 -11.91 6.46
CA ARG A 237 -18.01 -10.99 5.82
C ARG A 237 -19.36 -11.11 6.51
N VAL A 238 -19.81 -10.07 7.19
CA VAL A 238 -21.14 -10.05 7.82
C VAL A 238 -22.19 -9.86 6.73
N THR A 239 -23.10 -10.84 6.60
CA THR A 239 -24.08 -10.90 5.50
C THR A 239 -25.52 -10.73 5.98
N ALA A 240 -25.80 -11.05 7.24
CA ALA A 240 -27.10 -10.78 7.85
C ALA A 240 -27.00 -10.62 9.38
N VAL A 241 -27.94 -9.88 9.96
CA VAL A 241 -28.17 -9.80 11.42
C VAL A 241 -29.64 -10.06 11.69
N GLU A 242 -29.94 -11.01 12.58
CA GLU A 242 -31.32 -11.44 12.87
C GLU A 242 -32.13 -11.83 11.61
N GLY A 243 -31.45 -12.42 10.62
CA GLY A 243 -32.03 -12.79 9.33
C GLY A 243 -32.32 -11.61 8.39
N THR A 244 -31.99 -10.37 8.79
CA THR A 244 -32.03 -9.19 7.93
C THR A 244 -30.72 -9.10 7.15
N PRO A 245 -30.72 -9.23 5.80
CA PRO A 245 -29.52 -9.09 5.00
C PRO A 245 -28.90 -7.71 5.15
N VAL A 246 -27.57 -7.65 5.24
CA VAL A 246 -26.80 -6.40 5.32
C VAL A 246 -25.69 -6.44 4.28
N ASN A 247 -25.58 -5.39 3.48
CA ASN A 247 -24.60 -5.26 2.40
C ASN A 247 -23.61 -4.13 2.61
N THR A 248 -23.92 -3.20 3.54
CA THR A 248 -23.10 -2.04 3.87
C THR A 248 -23.01 -1.86 5.38
N THR A 249 -21.97 -1.19 5.86
CA THR A 249 -21.82 -0.87 7.28
C THR A 249 -23.01 -0.07 7.82
N ARG A 250 -23.59 0.80 6.99
CA ARG A 250 -24.81 1.54 7.33
C ARG A 250 -25.99 0.62 7.57
N GLU A 251 -26.18 -0.40 6.73
CA GLU A 251 -27.23 -1.41 6.90
C GLU A 251 -26.98 -2.27 8.14
N LEU A 252 -25.73 -2.65 8.41
CA LEU A 252 -25.34 -3.35 9.64
C LEU A 252 -25.65 -2.51 10.89
N ASP A 253 -25.23 -1.25 10.91
CA ASP A 253 -25.50 -0.34 12.02
C ASP A 253 -27.00 -0.12 12.22
N ALA A 254 -27.77 0.03 11.14
CA ALA A 254 -29.21 0.17 11.20
C ALA A 254 -29.89 -1.11 11.73
N ALA A 255 -29.46 -2.29 11.28
CA ALA A 255 -29.99 -3.57 11.75
C ALA A 255 -29.71 -3.79 13.24
N LEU A 256 -28.53 -3.42 13.72
CA LEU A 256 -28.17 -3.48 15.14
C LEU A 256 -28.95 -2.46 15.98
N LEU A 257 -29.17 -1.25 15.48
CA LEU A 257 -29.97 -0.22 16.17
C LEU A 257 -31.46 -0.55 16.22
N ALA A 258 -31.98 -1.30 15.24
CA ALA A 258 -33.39 -1.67 15.18
C ALA A 258 -33.80 -2.76 16.19
N THR A 259 -32.85 -3.37 16.91
CA THR A 259 -33.11 -4.44 17.87
C THR A 259 -32.57 -4.11 19.26
N ASP A 260 -33.42 -4.28 20.28
CA ASP A 260 -33.07 -4.14 21.70
C ASP A 260 -32.53 -5.47 22.29
N ALA A 261 -32.35 -6.50 21.46
CA ALA A 261 -31.88 -7.79 21.92
C ALA A 261 -30.42 -7.70 22.41
N GLY A 262 -30.18 -8.16 23.64
CA GLY A 262 -28.84 -8.27 24.23
C GLY A 262 -27.97 -9.37 23.60
N THR A 263 -28.57 -10.27 22.82
CA THR A 263 -27.84 -11.25 22.00
C THR A 263 -28.44 -11.24 20.60
N VAL A 264 -27.58 -11.15 19.60
CA VAL A 264 -27.99 -11.16 18.18
C VAL A 264 -27.34 -12.32 17.43
N SER A 265 -28.09 -12.90 16.50
CA SER A 265 -27.67 -13.89 15.53
C SER A 265 -27.07 -13.21 14.31
N VAL A 266 -25.82 -13.51 13.99
CA VAL A 266 -25.08 -12.89 12.89
C VAL A 266 -24.64 -13.95 11.90
N GLU A 267 -24.99 -13.75 10.63
CA GLU A 267 -24.57 -14.60 9.52
C GLU A 267 -23.25 -14.10 8.94
N LEU A 268 -22.28 -15.00 8.87
CA LEU A 268 -20.94 -14.76 8.34
C LEU A 268 -20.76 -15.59 7.07
N ASP A 269 -20.28 -14.93 6.03
CA ASP A 269 -19.91 -15.48 4.72
C ASP A 269 -21.05 -16.15 3.93
N GLY A 270 -22.27 -16.14 4.47
CA GLY A 270 -23.39 -16.93 3.95
C GLY A 270 -23.32 -18.42 4.32
N GLU A 271 -22.40 -18.80 5.21
CA GLU A 271 -22.10 -20.21 5.53
C GLU A 271 -22.36 -20.56 6.99
N ARG A 272 -22.04 -19.66 7.93
CA ARG A 272 -22.15 -19.91 9.37
C ARG A 272 -22.89 -18.79 10.08
N THR A 273 -23.55 -19.15 11.17
CA THR A 273 -24.21 -18.20 12.05
C THR A 273 -23.58 -18.26 13.43
N VAL A 274 -23.28 -17.09 14.00
CA VAL A 274 -22.74 -16.94 15.35
C VAL A 274 -23.69 -16.11 16.21
N SER A 275 -23.73 -16.39 17.51
CA SER A 275 -24.48 -15.58 18.47
C SER A 275 -23.53 -14.59 19.15
N VAL A 276 -23.81 -13.30 19.01
CA VAL A 276 -23.02 -12.21 19.57
C VAL A 276 -23.79 -11.61 20.74
N THR A 277 -23.22 -11.73 21.95
CA THR A 277 -23.78 -11.08 23.15
C THR A 277 -23.28 -9.65 23.19
N ARG A 278 -24.18 -8.70 22.93
CA ARG A 278 -23.87 -7.28 22.80
C ARG A 278 -23.60 -6.67 24.16
N GLU A 279 -22.57 -5.85 24.20
CA GLU A 279 -22.17 -5.09 25.38
C GLU A 279 -21.62 -3.75 24.92
N LEU A 280 -22.12 -2.65 25.48
CA LEU A 280 -21.67 -1.32 25.10
C LEU A 280 -20.26 -1.08 25.64
N VAL A 281 -19.33 -0.84 24.73
CA VAL A 281 -17.93 -0.62 25.06
C VAL A 281 -17.37 0.61 24.34
N VAL A 282 -16.39 1.25 24.97
CA VAL A 282 -15.49 2.20 24.33
C VAL A 282 -14.33 1.40 23.75
N ALA A 283 -14.36 1.18 22.45
CA ALA A 283 -13.35 0.41 21.72
C ALA A 283 -12.14 1.24 21.26
N GLY A 284 -12.23 2.57 21.39
CA GLY A 284 -11.19 3.50 21.01
C GLY A 284 -11.51 4.91 21.50
N SER A 285 -10.50 5.79 21.52
CA SER A 285 -10.67 7.18 21.98
C SER A 285 -9.69 8.12 21.31
N VAL A 286 -10.08 9.38 21.15
CA VAL A 286 -9.16 10.46 20.75
C VAL A 286 -8.54 11.14 21.99
N ALA A 287 -7.27 11.53 21.90
CA ALA A 287 -6.62 12.27 22.98
C ALA A 287 -7.35 13.60 23.26
N GLY A 288 -7.52 13.94 24.54
CA GLY A 288 -8.21 15.17 24.95
C GLY A 288 -9.74 15.11 24.85
N ASN A 289 -10.33 13.91 24.71
CA ASN A 289 -11.77 13.74 24.83
C ASN A 289 -12.29 14.18 26.22
N PRO A 290 -13.54 14.66 26.34
CA PRO A 290 -14.09 15.16 27.61
C PRO A 290 -14.23 14.12 28.72
N ALA A 291 -14.20 12.82 28.40
CA ALA A 291 -14.24 11.75 29.40
C ALA A 291 -12.88 11.52 30.07
N ASN A 292 -11.80 12.08 29.50
CA ASN A 292 -10.42 11.79 29.89
C ASN A 292 -10.14 10.28 29.99
N LEU A 293 -10.65 9.54 29.00
CA LEU A 293 -10.42 8.11 28.84
C LEU A 293 -9.46 7.88 27.68
N THR A 294 -8.55 6.93 27.83
CA THR A 294 -7.64 6.52 26.76
C THR A 294 -7.80 5.03 26.55
N VAL A 295 -8.17 4.64 25.34
CA VAL A 295 -8.23 3.26 24.87
C VAL A 295 -7.30 3.15 23.66
N GLU A 296 -6.24 2.37 23.81
CA GLU A 296 -5.24 2.15 22.77
C GLU A 296 -5.67 0.97 21.88
N SER A 297 -5.23 0.99 20.62
CA SER A 297 -5.49 -0.13 19.70
C SER A 297 -4.91 -1.43 20.26
N GLY A 298 -5.75 -2.44 20.45
CA GLY A 298 -5.36 -3.75 20.97
C GLY A 298 -5.40 -3.90 22.49
N SER A 299 -5.82 -2.88 23.24
CA SER A 299 -6.15 -3.01 24.67
C SER A 299 -7.61 -3.44 24.87
N ASP A 300 -7.90 -4.04 26.03
CA ASP A 300 -9.28 -4.34 26.43
C ASP A 300 -10.14 -3.07 26.44
N PRO A 301 -11.39 -3.13 25.95
CA PRO A 301 -12.21 -1.95 25.81
C PRO A 301 -12.86 -1.59 27.14
N ILE A 302 -13.20 -0.31 27.32
CA ILE A 302 -13.84 0.15 28.55
C ILE A 302 -15.34 -0.13 28.45
N ARG A 303 -15.88 -0.92 29.38
CA ARG A 303 -17.31 -1.27 29.40
C ARG A 303 -18.13 -0.12 29.92
N VAL A 304 -19.25 0.18 29.26
CA VAL A 304 -20.25 1.16 29.72
C VAL A 304 -21.46 0.38 30.23
N THR A 305 -21.70 0.45 31.53
CA THR A 305 -22.70 -0.37 32.23
C THR A 305 -24.01 0.37 32.48
N ALA A 306 -23.95 1.70 32.62
CA ALA A 306 -25.13 2.55 32.73
C ALA A 306 -24.87 3.96 32.19
N VAL A 307 -25.95 4.61 31.76
CA VAL A 307 -25.99 6.00 31.28
C VAL A 307 -27.09 6.71 32.04
N ASN A 308 -26.74 7.82 32.70
CA ASN A 308 -27.66 8.58 33.56
C ASN A 308 -28.32 7.75 34.67
N GLY A 309 -27.69 6.64 35.08
CA GLY A 309 -28.23 5.69 36.06
C GLY A 309 -29.15 4.61 35.48
N THR A 310 -29.39 4.62 34.17
CA THR A 310 -30.11 3.57 33.43
C THR A 310 -29.11 2.54 32.92
N ALA A 311 -29.30 1.25 33.20
CA ALA A 311 -28.43 0.21 32.68
C ALA A 311 -28.49 0.18 31.15
N VAL A 312 -27.33 0.02 30.49
CA VAL A 312 -27.22 -0.02 29.02
C VAL A 312 -26.38 -1.21 28.59
N SER A 313 -26.69 -1.77 27.42
CA SER A 313 -25.89 -2.82 26.79
C SER A 313 -25.73 -2.60 25.28
N THR A 314 -26.54 -1.74 24.68
CA THR A 314 -26.51 -1.43 23.25
C THR A 314 -26.33 0.07 22.99
N ARG A 315 -26.03 0.44 21.73
CA ARG A 315 -26.05 1.84 21.30
C ARG A 315 -27.46 2.43 21.32
N ALA A 316 -28.49 1.64 21.02
CA ALA A 316 -29.88 2.08 21.14
C ALA A 316 -30.24 2.42 22.60
N ASP A 317 -29.79 1.60 23.57
CA ASP A 317 -29.96 1.91 25.00
C ASP A 317 -29.25 3.22 25.37
N PHE A 318 -28.04 3.43 24.86
CA PHE A 318 -27.29 4.67 25.06
C PHE A 318 -28.08 5.87 24.54
N GLU A 319 -28.52 5.84 23.27
CA GLU A 319 -29.29 6.92 22.65
C GLU A 319 -30.58 7.21 23.44
N SER A 320 -31.31 6.15 23.83
CA SER A 320 -32.53 6.30 24.64
C SER A 320 -32.26 6.85 26.04
N ALA A 321 -31.16 6.45 26.70
CA ALA A 321 -30.81 6.91 28.05
C ALA A 321 -30.27 8.35 28.07
N VAL A 322 -29.69 8.81 26.95
CA VAL A 322 -29.31 10.21 26.77
C VAL A 322 -30.53 11.07 26.48
N GLY A 323 -31.37 10.67 25.51
CA GLY A 323 -32.49 11.46 25.01
C GLY A 323 -32.07 12.87 24.59
N ASP A 324 -32.82 13.89 25.00
CA ASP A 324 -32.53 15.30 24.69
C ASP A 324 -31.45 15.92 25.59
N SER A 325 -30.82 15.14 26.48
CA SER A 325 -29.85 15.66 27.43
C SER A 325 -28.58 16.12 26.73
N ARG A 326 -28.08 17.32 27.11
CA ARG A 326 -26.81 17.87 26.63
C ARG A 326 -25.58 17.16 27.20
N PHE A 327 -25.74 16.56 28.37
CA PHE A 327 -24.70 15.81 29.07
C PHE A 327 -25.20 14.40 29.38
N ALA A 328 -24.26 13.45 29.44
CA ALA A 328 -24.51 12.09 29.90
C ALA A 328 -23.50 11.69 30.96
N ARG A 329 -24.00 11.09 32.05
CA ARG A 329 -23.18 10.43 33.07
C ARG A 329 -23.00 8.96 32.69
N LEU A 330 -21.78 8.56 32.38
CA LEU A 330 -21.39 7.22 32.01
C LEU A 330 -20.82 6.48 33.22
N ASP A 331 -21.43 5.35 33.57
CA ASP A 331 -20.91 4.41 34.55
C ASP A 331 -20.06 3.37 33.82
N THR A 332 -18.74 3.52 33.89
CA THR A 332 -17.80 2.68 33.13
C THR A 332 -16.95 1.77 34.01
N SER A 333 -16.33 0.74 33.43
CA SER A 333 -15.32 -0.06 34.13
C SER A 333 -14.08 0.75 34.56
N ALA A 334 -13.86 1.93 34.00
CA ALA A 334 -12.82 2.89 34.39
C ALA A 334 -13.32 4.00 35.34
N GLY A 335 -14.52 3.84 35.89
CA GLY A 335 -15.19 4.76 36.80
C GLY A 335 -16.21 5.69 36.12
N GLU A 336 -16.90 6.48 36.94
CA GLU A 336 -17.94 7.40 36.47
C GLU A 336 -17.34 8.60 35.72
N ARG A 337 -17.94 8.99 34.58
CA ARG A 337 -17.56 10.17 33.79
C ARG A 337 -18.80 10.94 33.35
N THR A 338 -18.75 12.26 33.36
CA THR A 338 -19.81 13.09 32.75
C THR A 338 -19.25 13.77 31.50
N ILE A 339 -19.90 13.57 30.37
CA ILE A 339 -19.48 14.13 29.09
C ILE A 339 -20.58 14.99 28.47
N PRO A 340 -20.25 16.08 27.77
CA PRO A 340 -21.15 16.63 26.76
C PRO A 340 -21.42 15.55 25.72
N VAL A 341 -22.63 15.45 25.16
CA VAL A 341 -22.96 14.45 24.14
C VAL A 341 -23.07 15.11 22.77
N GLY A 342 -22.36 14.56 21.79
CA GLY A 342 -22.45 14.95 20.38
C GLY A 342 -21.33 14.38 19.52
N ALA A 343 -21.32 14.77 18.25
CA ALA A 343 -20.26 14.38 17.33
C ALA A 343 -18.97 15.16 17.64
N TYR A 344 -17.86 14.44 17.82
CA TYR A 344 -16.58 15.07 18.14
C TYR A 344 -15.83 15.45 16.88
N ILE A 345 -15.49 16.72 16.76
CA ILE A 345 -14.70 17.28 15.67
C ILE A 345 -13.25 17.33 16.12
N THR A 346 -12.39 16.56 15.47
CA THR A 346 -10.96 16.51 15.79
C THR A 346 -10.22 17.71 15.25
N ASN A 347 -10.64 18.22 14.10
CA ASN A 347 -10.05 19.36 13.45
C ASN A 347 -11.10 20.06 12.57
N VAL A 348 -11.08 21.39 12.58
CA VAL A 348 -11.84 22.21 11.64
C VAL A 348 -10.89 22.68 10.54
N ALA A 349 -11.25 22.45 9.27
CA ALA A 349 -10.43 22.82 8.14
C ALA A 349 -10.27 24.35 8.06
N GLU A 350 -9.04 24.82 7.90
CA GLU A 350 -8.75 26.23 7.71
C GLU A 350 -9.45 26.75 6.44
N ASN A 351 -10.16 27.87 6.55
CA ASN A 351 -11.04 28.42 5.51
C ASN A 351 -12.27 27.57 5.13
N GLY A 352 -12.56 26.51 5.90
CA GLY A 352 -13.77 25.70 5.72
C GLY A 352 -15.05 26.41 6.23
N PRO A 353 -16.24 25.93 5.84
CA PRO A 353 -17.54 26.47 6.26
C PRO A 353 -17.67 26.76 7.76
N LEU A 354 -17.37 25.78 8.62
CA LEU A 354 -17.45 25.96 10.07
C LEU A 354 -16.37 26.93 10.59
N TYR A 355 -15.17 26.92 9.99
CA TYR A 355 -14.11 27.88 10.36
C TYR A 355 -14.55 29.32 10.08
N ASN A 356 -15.20 29.57 8.94
CA ASN A 356 -15.67 30.91 8.57
C ASN A 356 -16.70 31.46 9.57
N ALA A 357 -17.49 30.59 10.20
CA ALA A 357 -18.46 30.97 11.22
C ALA A 357 -17.87 31.11 12.63
N THR A 358 -16.79 30.37 12.96
CA THR A 358 -16.31 30.20 14.34
C THR A 358 -14.91 30.74 14.61
N GLY A 359 -14.11 30.94 13.56
CA GLY A 359 -12.71 31.35 13.61
C GLY A 359 -11.76 30.37 14.31
N THR A 360 -12.15 29.09 14.48
CA THR A 360 -11.34 28.10 15.20
C THR A 360 -10.98 26.89 14.35
N THR A 361 -9.74 26.42 14.50
CA THR A 361 -9.30 25.10 14.03
C THR A 361 -9.29 24.05 15.16
N GLN A 362 -9.56 24.48 16.40
CA GLN A 362 -9.48 23.63 17.59
C GLN A 362 -10.60 22.58 17.64
N PRO A 363 -10.36 21.44 18.32
CA PRO A 363 -11.38 20.42 18.53
C PRO A 363 -12.61 20.98 19.25
N LEU A 364 -13.79 20.46 18.90
CA LEU A 364 -15.08 20.85 19.47
C LEU A 364 -16.10 19.72 19.35
N ILE A 365 -17.29 19.88 19.92
CA ILE A 365 -18.38 18.90 19.78
C ILE A 365 -19.59 19.56 19.12
N VAL A 366 -20.16 18.94 18.10
CA VAL A 366 -21.45 19.33 17.53
C VAL A 366 -22.55 18.58 18.27
N SER A 367 -23.38 19.34 18.98
CA SER A 367 -24.48 18.83 19.82
C SER A 367 -25.85 18.96 19.15
N SER A 368 -26.02 19.90 18.24
CA SER A 368 -27.23 19.96 17.41
C SER A 368 -26.89 20.46 16.02
N PHE A 369 -27.60 19.95 15.02
CA PHE A 369 -27.48 20.35 13.64
C PHE A 369 -28.88 20.61 13.08
N ASN A 370 -29.12 21.84 12.63
CA ASN A 370 -30.40 22.32 12.10
C ASN A 370 -31.61 22.03 13.01
N GLY A 371 -31.41 22.10 14.34
CA GLY A 371 -32.44 21.81 15.34
C GLY A 371 -32.65 20.32 15.65
N GLU A 372 -32.00 19.41 14.92
CA GLU A 372 -31.92 17.99 15.25
C GLU A 372 -30.83 17.78 16.32
N ARG A 373 -31.14 16.97 17.34
CA ARG A 373 -30.16 16.60 18.38
C ARG A 373 -29.17 15.62 17.78
N ILE A 374 -27.88 15.85 18.01
CA ILE A 374 -26.80 14.99 17.54
C ILE A 374 -26.14 14.33 18.76
N THR A 375 -26.16 13.01 18.82
CA THR A 375 -25.56 12.18 19.87
C THR A 375 -24.28 11.49 19.43
N SER A 376 -24.07 11.32 18.11
CA SER A 376 -22.94 10.60 17.55
C SER A 376 -22.49 11.20 16.21
N SER A 377 -21.30 10.79 15.76
CA SER A 377 -20.79 11.10 14.42
C SER A 377 -21.73 10.59 13.31
N THR A 378 -22.36 9.43 13.51
CA THR A 378 -23.25 8.80 12.53
C THR A 378 -24.51 9.65 12.30
N GLU A 379 -25.09 10.18 13.37
CA GLU A 379 -26.22 11.10 13.27
C GLU A 379 -25.84 12.42 12.59
N LEU A 380 -24.67 12.98 12.91
CA LEU A 380 -24.22 14.21 12.24
C LEU A 380 -24.02 13.98 10.74
N GLN A 381 -23.39 12.87 10.35
CA GLN A 381 -23.20 12.54 8.94
C GLN A 381 -24.55 12.35 8.24
N ALA A 382 -25.47 11.59 8.84
CA ALA A 382 -26.81 11.41 8.28
C ALA A 382 -27.61 12.73 8.17
N ALA A 383 -27.39 13.67 9.08
CA ALA A 383 -28.00 15.00 9.01
C ALA A 383 -27.38 15.87 7.89
N LEU A 384 -26.06 15.79 7.67
CA LEU A 384 -25.36 16.47 6.57
C LEU A 384 -25.76 15.91 5.20
N ASP A 385 -25.92 14.59 5.08
CA ASP A 385 -26.32 13.92 3.83
C ASP A 385 -27.72 14.33 3.34
N ARG A 386 -28.54 14.96 4.20
CA ARG A 386 -29.88 15.50 3.88
C ARG A 386 -29.85 17.00 3.54
N THR A 387 -28.68 17.60 3.42
CA THR A 387 -28.52 19.03 3.15
C THR A 387 -27.87 19.29 1.80
N ASP A 388 -28.20 20.44 1.22
CA ASP A 388 -27.64 20.90 -0.06
C ASP A 388 -26.45 21.85 0.17
N PRO A 389 -25.52 21.95 -0.79
CA PRO A 389 -24.51 23.01 -0.81
C PRO A 389 -25.14 24.41 -0.74
N ASP A 390 -24.43 25.38 -0.18
CA ASP A 390 -24.86 26.77 0.04
C ASP A 390 -26.06 26.96 0.99
N GLN A 391 -26.61 25.88 1.56
CA GLN A 391 -27.64 25.97 2.58
C GLN A 391 -27.06 26.52 3.89
N THR A 392 -27.73 27.51 4.50
CA THR A 392 -27.40 27.99 5.85
C THR A 392 -28.14 27.18 6.91
N VAL A 393 -27.40 26.59 7.84
CA VAL A 393 -27.92 25.75 8.93
C VAL A 393 -27.44 26.24 10.29
N ALA A 394 -28.28 26.08 11.31
CA ALA A 394 -27.90 26.37 12.69
C ALA A 394 -27.15 25.18 13.29
N VAL A 395 -25.96 25.41 13.84
CA VAL A 395 -25.12 24.36 14.45
C VAL A 395 -24.82 24.74 15.90
N GLU A 396 -25.22 23.89 16.86
CA GLU A 396 -24.90 24.06 18.28
C GLU A 396 -23.60 23.33 18.62
N LEU A 397 -22.60 24.09 19.04
CA LEU A 397 -21.25 23.65 19.36
C LEU A 397 -21.04 23.66 20.87
N TYR A 398 -20.33 22.67 21.39
CA TYR A 398 -19.77 22.69 22.73
C TYR A 398 -18.26 22.89 22.66
N ARG A 399 -17.78 24.01 23.20
CA ARG A 399 -16.36 24.34 23.35
C ARG A 399 -16.14 25.23 24.55
N ASN A 400 -14.94 25.22 25.13
CA ASN A 400 -14.58 26.04 26.30
C ASN A 400 -15.57 25.91 27.49
N GLY A 401 -16.20 24.74 27.66
CA GLY A 401 -17.15 24.48 28.75
C GLY A 401 -18.58 25.00 28.55
N GLY A 402 -18.90 25.57 27.38
CA GLY A 402 -20.22 26.15 27.08
C GLY A 402 -20.78 25.70 25.74
N PHE A 403 -22.09 25.87 25.58
CA PHE A 403 -22.81 25.67 24.32
C PHE A 403 -23.01 27.01 23.61
N GLU A 404 -22.75 27.06 22.31
CA GLU A 404 -23.03 28.21 21.46
C GLU A 404 -23.65 27.75 20.13
N THR A 405 -24.63 28.49 19.62
CA THR A 405 -25.22 28.22 18.30
C THR A 405 -24.68 29.21 17.28
N VAL A 406 -24.19 28.69 16.16
CA VAL A 406 -23.68 29.48 15.04
C VAL A 406 -24.46 29.15 13.77
N GLN A 407 -24.59 30.13 12.87
CA GLN A 407 -25.14 29.91 11.54
C GLN A 407 -24.00 29.60 10.58
N VAL A 408 -24.08 28.46 9.89
CA VAL A 408 -23.04 28.00 8.98
C VAL A 408 -23.64 27.81 7.60
N THR A 409 -23.07 28.48 6.59
CA THR A 409 -23.38 28.20 5.19
C THR A 409 -22.51 27.06 4.72
N LEU A 410 -23.14 25.93 4.38
CA LEU A 410 -22.46 24.70 3.99
C LEU A 410 -21.77 24.86 2.64
N GLY A 411 -20.62 24.21 2.47
CA GLY A 411 -19.96 24.06 1.18
C GLY A 411 -20.49 22.86 0.40
N GLU A 412 -19.89 22.59 -0.75
CA GLU A 412 -20.12 21.36 -1.51
C GLU A 412 -19.11 20.28 -1.10
N ASN A 413 -19.60 19.09 -0.75
CA ASN A 413 -18.75 17.95 -0.44
C ASN A 413 -18.20 17.37 -1.75
N PRO A 414 -16.86 17.30 -1.94
CA PRO A 414 -16.27 16.79 -3.19
C PRO A 414 -16.58 15.32 -3.49
N GLN A 415 -17.05 14.55 -2.51
CA GLN A 415 -17.26 13.11 -2.62
C GLN A 415 -18.66 12.74 -3.12
N ASP A 416 -19.69 13.41 -2.61
CA ASP A 416 -21.10 13.08 -2.84
C ASP A 416 -21.95 14.27 -3.31
N GLY A 417 -21.41 15.49 -3.31
CA GLY A 417 -22.10 16.71 -3.70
C GLY A 417 -23.07 17.26 -2.65
N ASN A 418 -23.17 16.63 -1.46
CA ASN A 418 -24.05 17.08 -0.39
C ASN A 418 -23.45 18.28 0.39
N GLY A 419 -24.20 18.82 1.34
CA GLY A 419 -23.75 19.88 2.23
C GLY A 419 -22.50 19.50 3.04
N PHE A 420 -21.49 20.37 3.02
CA PHE A 420 -20.19 20.15 3.63
C PHE A 420 -19.90 21.14 4.76
N LEU A 421 -19.49 20.64 5.93
CA LEU A 421 -19.18 21.48 7.11
C LEU A 421 -17.70 21.88 7.22
N GLY A 422 -16.80 21.21 6.48
CA GLY A 422 -15.36 21.48 6.54
C GLY A 422 -14.69 21.00 7.83
N VAL A 423 -15.02 19.79 8.27
CA VAL A 423 -14.55 19.23 9.55
C VAL A 423 -14.08 17.79 9.41
N ASN A 424 -13.15 17.39 10.27
CA ASN A 424 -12.79 16.00 10.49
C ASN A 424 -13.54 15.48 11.71
N ILE A 425 -14.39 14.47 11.51
CA ILE A 425 -15.24 13.89 12.56
C ILE A 425 -14.55 12.63 13.09
N PHE A 426 -14.41 12.51 14.41
CA PHE A 426 -14.03 11.24 15.03
C PHE A 426 -15.26 10.33 15.12
N GLN A 427 -15.10 9.05 14.77
CA GLN A 427 -16.19 8.08 14.84
C GLN A 427 -16.64 7.84 16.30
N GLY A 428 -17.95 7.90 16.55
CA GLY A 428 -18.57 7.67 17.85
C GLY A 428 -19.11 8.94 18.50
N THR A 429 -19.07 9.01 19.83
CA THR A 429 -19.68 10.07 20.63
C THR A 429 -18.63 10.78 21.46
N SER A 430 -18.52 12.10 21.32
CA SER A 430 -17.67 12.96 22.14
C SER A 430 -16.22 12.49 22.26
N GLY A 431 -15.68 11.88 21.20
CA GLY A 431 -14.30 11.43 21.11
C GLY A 431 -14.08 10.01 21.65
N LEU A 432 -15.17 9.29 21.93
CA LEU A 432 -15.19 7.88 22.31
C LEU A 432 -15.83 7.06 21.20
N LEU A 433 -15.13 6.03 20.71
CA LEU A 433 -15.70 5.06 19.78
C LEU A 433 -16.58 4.09 20.58
N LEU A 434 -17.84 4.46 20.74
CA LEU A 434 -18.85 3.64 21.39
C LEU A 434 -19.42 2.62 20.39
N THR A 435 -19.32 1.34 20.73
CA THR A 435 -19.87 0.25 19.94
C THR A 435 -20.33 -0.87 20.85
N ASP A 436 -21.36 -1.57 20.42
CA ASP A 436 -21.95 -2.73 21.08
C ASP A 436 -21.77 -4.03 20.28
N PHE A 437 -21.07 -3.93 19.15
CA PHE A 437 -20.71 -5.05 18.28
C PHE A 437 -19.19 -5.17 18.19
N GLY A 438 -18.48 -4.10 17.78
CA GLY A 438 -17.02 -4.04 17.88
C GLY A 438 -16.22 -4.62 16.71
N THR A 439 -16.70 -4.50 15.47
CA THR A 439 -15.91 -4.82 14.26
C THR A 439 -15.25 -3.60 13.65
N GLN A 440 -14.14 -3.83 12.95
CA GLN A 440 -13.46 -2.88 12.08
C GLN A 440 -13.79 -3.23 10.63
N GLU A 441 -14.18 -2.24 9.84
CA GLU A 441 -14.48 -2.44 8.41
C GLU A 441 -13.18 -2.55 7.60
N TYR A 442 -13.18 -3.42 6.59
CA TYR A 442 -12.16 -3.45 5.55
C TYR A 442 -12.64 -2.66 4.33
N PRO A 443 -11.91 -1.65 3.84
CA PRO A 443 -12.38 -0.78 2.76
C PRO A 443 -12.22 -1.45 1.37
N ALA A 444 -12.92 -2.56 1.15
CA ALA A 444 -12.80 -3.38 -0.06
C ALA A 444 -13.10 -2.59 -1.34
N GLY A 445 -14.16 -1.79 -1.31
CA GLY A 445 -14.57 -0.92 -2.42
C GLY A 445 -13.52 0.14 -2.77
N THR A 446 -12.88 0.73 -1.76
CA THR A 446 -11.79 1.69 -1.95
C THR A 446 -10.61 1.07 -2.68
N TYR A 447 -10.16 -0.13 -2.30
CA TYR A 447 -9.03 -0.77 -3.01
C TYR A 447 -9.38 -1.09 -4.45
N LEU A 448 -10.60 -1.54 -4.70
CA LEU A 448 -11.03 -1.87 -6.06
C LEU A 448 -11.12 -0.61 -6.93
N SER A 449 -11.62 0.50 -6.41
CA SER A 449 -11.66 1.77 -7.14
C SER A 449 -10.26 2.36 -7.36
N LEU A 450 -9.34 2.23 -6.40
CA LEU A 450 -7.93 2.62 -6.54
C LEU A 450 -7.18 1.79 -7.60
N LEU A 451 -7.66 0.57 -7.90
CA LEU A 451 -7.16 -0.28 -8.98
C LEU A 451 -7.89 -0.06 -10.33
N GLY A 452 -8.85 0.87 -10.38
CA GLY A 452 -9.62 1.22 -11.58
C GLY A 452 -10.88 0.38 -11.80
N GLY A 453 -11.30 -0.41 -10.81
CA GLY A 453 -12.55 -1.18 -10.83
C GLY A 453 -13.74 -0.42 -10.24
N ASP A 454 -14.90 -1.06 -10.23
CA ASP A 454 -16.10 -0.53 -9.60
C ASP A 454 -16.09 -0.82 -8.09
N GLY A 455 -15.85 0.21 -7.29
CA GLY A 455 -15.83 0.13 -5.82
C GLY A 455 -17.19 0.17 -5.15
N GLY A 456 -18.29 0.34 -5.90
CA GLY A 456 -19.61 0.57 -5.35
C GLY A 456 -19.66 1.78 -4.40
N ASP A 457 -20.54 1.71 -3.40
CA ASP A 457 -20.77 2.80 -2.42
C ASP A 457 -19.54 3.13 -1.56
N GLY A 458 -18.54 2.24 -1.51
CA GLY A 458 -17.28 2.43 -0.78
C GLY A 458 -16.15 3.06 -1.61
N GLY A 459 -16.38 3.38 -2.88
CA GLY A 459 -15.31 3.77 -3.83
C GLY A 459 -14.76 5.21 -3.69
N GLY A 460 -15.22 6.00 -2.71
CA GLY A 460 -15.09 7.46 -2.68
C GLY A 460 -13.68 8.03 -2.83
N LEU A 461 -12.65 7.39 -2.27
CA LEU A 461 -11.26 7.84 -2.44
C LEU A 461 -10.69 7.54 -3.84
N GLY A 462 -11.13 6.46 -4.51
CA GLY A 462 -10.57 6.02 -5.79
C GLY A 462 -11.07 6.81 -7.00
N SER A 463 -12.22 7.50 -6.90
CA SER A 463 -12.74 8.34 -7.99
C SER A 463 -11.80 9.51 -8.34
N ALA A 464 -11.11 10.07 -7.34
CA ALA A 464 -10.07 11.08 -7.53
C ALA A 464 -8.84 10.55 -8.30
N PHE A 465 -8.68 9.22 -8.39
CA PHE A 465 -7.58 8.54 -9.05
C PHE A 465 -7.94 7.83 -10.36
N ALA A 466 -9.22 7.82 -10.73
CA ALA A 466 -9.75 7.10 -11.89
C ALA A 466 -9.50 7.79 -13.25
N GLY A 467 -8.94 9.01 -13.26
CA GLY A 467 -8.81 9.82 -14.47
C GLY A 467 -7.62 9.52 -15.38
N SER A 468 -6.61 8.78 -14.91
CA SER A 468 -5.37 8.54 -15.67
C SER A 468 -4.76 7.16 -15.42
N PRO A 469 -4.38 6.40 -16.47
CA PRO A 469 -3.65 5.13 -16.33
C PRO A 469 -2.34 5.27 -15.54
N LEU A 470 -1.66 6.42 -15.63
CA LEU A 470 -0.44 6.68 -14.86
C LEU A 470 -0.73 6.84 -13.36
N GLN A 471 -1.91 7.36 -13.03
CA GLN A 471 -2.34 7.53 -11.66
C GLN A 471 -2.69 6.17 -11.03
N LEU A 472 -3.31 5.26 -11.78
CA LEU A 472 -3.50 3.87 -11.35
C LEU A 472 -2.18 3.17 -11.09
N VAL A 473 -1.18 3.35 -11.96
CA VAL A 473 0.19 2.83 -11.70
C VAL A 473 0.75 3.42 -10.42
N TYR A 474 0.71 4.75 -10.26
CA TYR A 474 1.25 5.42 -9.07
C TYR A 474 0.57 4.96 -7.77
N VAL A 475 -0.76 4.90 -7.74
CA VAL A 475 -1.51 4.42 -6.58
C VAL A 475 -1.23 2.95 -6.31
N SER A 476 -1.19 2.13 -7.36
CA SER A 476 -0.79 0.72 -7.24
C SER A 476 0.60 0.58 -6.64
N LEU A 477 1.49 1.58 -6.82
CA LEU A 477 2.82 1.69 -6.20
C LEU A 477 2.81 2.11 -4.72
N LEU A 478 1.66 2.37 -4.14
CA LEU A 478 1.50 2.77 -2.75
C LEU A 478 0.68 1.77 -1.94
N LEU A 479 -0.14 0.95 -2.60
CA LEU A 479 -1.07 0.01 -1.96
C LEU A 479 -0.44 -0.92 -0.91
N PRO A 480 0.75 -1.53 -1.12
CA PRO A 480 1.39 -2.34 -0.09
C PRO A 480 1.82 -1.54 1.13
N LEU A 481 1.93 -0.22 1.03
CA LEU A 481 2.26 0.71 2.13
C LEU A 481 1.11 1.70 2.40
N ALA A 482 -0.13 1.34 2.04
CA ALA A 482 -1.28 2.22 2.16
C ALA A 482 -1.52 2.70 3.60
N SER A 483 -1.12 1.94 4.62
CA SER A 483 -1.27 2.34 6.02
C SER A 483 -0.44 3.57 6.37
N VAL A 484 0.73 3.71 5.75
CA VAL A 484 1.64 4.83 5.98
C VAL A 484 1.25 6.02 5.10
N VAL A 485 0.87 5.76 3.85
CA VAL A 485 0.69 6.81 2.85
C VAL A 485 -0.74 7.34 2.78
N LEU A 486 -1.71 6.45 2.91
CA LEU A 486 -3.15 6.71 2.72
C LEU A 486 -3.94 6.59 4.03
N GLY A 487 -3.35 6.06 5.11
CA GLY A 487 -4.02 5.86 6.40
C GLY A 487 -5.06 4.73 6.41
N ILE A 488 -5.09 3.89 5.37
CA ILE A 488 -5.96 2.70 5.26
C ILE A 488 -5.12 1.42 5.36
N PRO A 489 -5.66 0.24 5.72
CA PRO A 489 -4.87 -0.99 5.80
C PRO A 489 -4.00 -1.26 4.55
N ASN A 490 -2.91 -2.01 4.70
CA ASN A 490 -2.08 -2.34 3.55
C ASN A 490 -2.80 -3.31 2.62
N PHE A 491 -2.63 -3.11 1.31
CA PHE A 491 -3.14 -4.00 0.27
C PHE A 491 -1.97 -4.65 -0.47
N PRO A 492 -1.50 -5.83 -0.03
CA PRO A 492 -0.47 -6.59 -0.72
C PRO A 492 -1.02 -7.42 -1.89
N GLY A 493 -2.32 -7.31 -2.19
CA GLY A 493 -3.05 -8.10 -3.17
C GLY A 493 -4.30 -8.76 -2.58
N PHE A 494 -4.97 -9.55 -3.41
CA PHE A 494 -6.12 -10.37 -3.02
C PHE A 494 -5.63 -11.62 -2.27
N THR A 495 -5.28 -11.46 -0.99
CA THR A 495 -4.81 -12.54 -0.12
C THR A 495 -5.97 -13.40 0.38
N GLY A 496 -5.67 -14.60 0.90
CA GLY A 496 -6.68 -15.52 1.45
C GLY A 496 -7.59 -14.91 2.52
N GLU A 497 -7.10 -13.91 3.25
CA GLU A 497 -7.86 -13.19 4.27
C GLU A 497 -8.92 -12.27 3.65
N VAL A 498 -8.64 -11.64 2.50
CA VAL A 498 -9.51 -10.59 1.95
C VAL A 498 -10.25 -11.00 0.67
N ILE A 499 -9.91 -12.14 0.05
CA ILE A 499 -10.58 -12.63 -1.16
C ILE A 499 -12.09 -12.78 -0.99
N ASN A 500 -12.55 -13.08 0.22
CA ASN A 500 -13.97 -13.22 0.53
C ASN A 500 -14.72 -11.88 0.46
N PHE A 501 -14.03 -10.74 0.45
CA PHE A 501 -14.68 -9.42 0.25
C PHE A 501 -14.97 -9.11 -1.22
N TYR A 502 -14.56 -10.00 -2.12
CA TYR A 502 -14.65 -9.83 -3.55
C TYR A 502 -15.34 -11.02 -4.19
N GLN A 503 -16.00 -10.76 -5.31
CA GLN A 503 -16.57 -11.79 -6.16
C GLN A 503 -16.08 -11.61 -7.59
N VAL A 504 -16.04 -12.72 -8.33
CA VAL A 504 -15.54 -12.75 -9.70
C VAL A 504 -16.72 -12.85 -10.66
N GLY A 505 -16.73 -11.98 -11.66
CA GLY A 505 -17.71 -11.96 -12.74
C GLY A 505 -17.06 -11.59 -14.07
N GLY A 506 -17.85 -11.02 -14.98
CA GLY A 506 -17.33 -10.42 -16.20
C GLY A 506 -16.59 -11.39 -17.15
N PRO A 507 -15.69 -10.85 -18.01
CA PRO A 507 -15.03 -11.63 -19.08
C PRO A 507 -14.18 -12.79 -18.59
N LEU A 508 -13.61 -12.69 -17.37
CA LEU A 508 -12.77 -13.74 -16.78
C LEU A 508 -13.52 -14.58 -15.73
N GLY A 509 -14.84 -14.43 -15.61
CA GLY A 509 -15.67 -15.19 -14.66
C GLY A 509 -15.49 -16.71 -14.74
N PHE A 510 -15.18 -17.24 -15.92
CA PHE A 510 -14.93 -18.67 -16.13
C PHE A 510 -13.71 -19.22 -15.39
N LEU A 511 -12.79 -18.36 -14.93
CA LEU A 511 -11.62 -18.73 -14.15
C LEU A 511 -11.92 -18.86 -12.64
N GLY A 512 -13.09 -18.40 -12.18
CA GLY A 512 -13.46 -18.40 -10.76
C GLY A 512 -12.38 -17.74 -9.90
N GLY A 513 -12.03 -18.37 -8.77
CA GLY A 513 -10.98 -17.88 -7.87
C GLY A 513 -9.59 -17.75 -8.51
N GLY A 514 -9.36 -18.35 -9.69
CA GLY A 514 -8.12 -18.17 -10.45
C GLY A 514 -7.87 -16.72 -10.89
N VAL A 515 -8.91 -15.90 -10.98
CA VAL A 515 -8.77 -14.45 -11.28
C VAL A 515 -7.96 -13.73 -10.19
N PHE A 516 -8.15 -14.07 -8.91
CA PHE A 516 -7.38 -13.44 -7.82
C PHE A 516 -5.90 -13.80 -7.87
N ILE A 517 -5.58 -15.07 -8.17
CA ILE A 517 -4.19 -15.50 -8.37
C ILE A 517 -3.56 -14.74 -9.54
N PHE A 518 -4.29 -14.63 -10.66
CA PHE A 518 -3.80 -13.91 -11.83
C PHE A 518 -3.61 -12.41 -11.53
N ALA A 519 -4.53 -11.80 -10.78
CA ALA A 519 -4.39 -10.42 -10.32
C ALA A 519 -3.13 -10.22 -9.47
N ASN A 520 -2.88 -11.09 -8.48
CA ASN A 520 -1.70 -11.00 -7.62
C ASN A 520 -0.39 -11.19 -8.41
N VAL A 521 -0.35 -12.16 -9.32
CA VAL A 521 0.81 -12.41 -10.19
C VAL A 521 1.10 -11.20 -11.06
N LEU A 522 0.08 -10.61 -11.69
CA LEU A 522 0.26 -9.40 -12.51
C LEU A 522 0.68 -8.19 -11.67
N PHE A 523 0.03 -7.98 -10.53
CA PHE A 523 0.34 -6.90 -9.58
C PHE A 523 1.82 -6.94 -9.17
N TRP A 524 2.28 -8.08 -8.64
CA TRP A 524 3.66 -8.22 -8.19
C TRP A 524 4.68 -8.28 -9.33
N THR A 525 4.31 -8.86 -10.47
CA THR A 525 5.18 -8.81 -11.67
C THR A 525 5.38 -7.38 -12.13
N ALA A 526 4.31 -6.59 -12.24
CA ALA A 526 4.36 -5.21 -12.66
C ALA A 526 5.16 -4.35 -11.67
N TRP A 527 4.86 -4.49 -10.38
CA TRP A 527 5.52 -3.81 -9.29
C TRP A 527 7.02 -4.07 -9.26
N ILE A 528 7.43 -5.34 -9.21
CA ILE A 528 8.85 -5.72 -9.11
C ILE A 528 9.61 -5.32 -10.37
N ASN A 529 9.04 -5.49 -11.57
CA ASN A 529 9.69 -5.07 -12.80
C ASN A 529 9.87 -3.56 -12.86
N LEU A 530 8.90 -2.78 -12.38
CA LEU A 530 9.03 -1.34 -12.39
C LEU A 530 10.15 -0.90 -11.46
N GLN A 531 10.18 -1.44 -10.24
CA GLN A 531 11.22 -1.15 -9.26
C GLN A 531 12.60 -1.60 -9.74
N LEU A 532 12.71 -2.77 -10.38
CA LEU A 532 13.97 -3.25 -10.96
C LEU A 532 14.45 -2.33 -12.10
N GLY A 533 13.54 -1.86 -12.95
CA GLY A 533 13.85 -0.90 -14.01
C GLY A 533 14.31 0.45 -13.45
N LEU A 534 13.56 1.02 -12.50
CA LEU A 534 13.90 2.29 -11.84
C LEU A 534 15.22 2.21 -11.06
N PHE A 535 15.44 1.13 -10.32
CA PHE A 535 16.68 0.92 -9.58
C PHE A 535 17.88 0.85 -10.53
N ASN A 536 17.75 0.18 -11.67
CA ASN A 536 18.80 0.14 -12.69
C ASN A 536 18.96 1.45 -13.46
N CYS A 537 18.05 2.43 -13.35
CA CYS A 537 18.25 3.79 -13.85
C CYS A 537 19.10 4.66 -12.92
N ILE A 538 19.34 4.25 -11.67
CA ILE A 538 20.14 5.03 -10.71
C ILE A 538 21.55 5.27 -11.28
N PRO A 539 22.03 6.53 -11.35
CA PRO A 539 23.32 6.87 -11.95
C PRO A 539 24.51 6.54 -11.03
N GLY A 540 24.66 5.27 -10.66
CA GLY A 540 25.74 4.77 -9.81
C GLY A 540 26.26 3.41 -10.26
N TYR A 541 27.57 3.18 -10.16
CA TYR A 541 28.17 1.86 -10.38
C TYR A 541 27.94 0.98 -9.14
N PRO A 542 27.60 -0.33 -9.28
CA PRO A 542 27.70 -1.18 -10.48
C PRO A 542 26.46 -1.26 -11.39
N LEU A 543 25.43 -0.46 -11.15
CA LEU A 543 24.15 -0.51 -11.87
C LEU A 543 24.27 -0.06 -13.33
N ASP A 544 23.31 -0.46 -14.16
CA ASP A 544 23.28 -0.09 -15.58
C ASP A 544 23.24 1.42 -15.79
N GLY A 545 22.52 2.16 -14.94
CA GLY A 545 22.44 3.60 -14.98
C GLY A 545 23.81 4.27 -14.89
N GLY A 546 24.73 3.73 -14.09
CA GLY A 546 26.12 4.19 -14.06
C GLY A 546 26.86 3.93 -15.37
N ARG A 547 26.60 2.79 -16.04
CA ARG A 547 27.20 2.43 -17.34
C ARG A 547 26.62 3.27 -18.49
N ILE A 548 25.32 3.52 -18.46
CA ILE A 548 24.60 4.42 -19.38
C ILE A 548 25.11 5.85 -19.20
N LEU A 549 25.21 6.35 -17.96
CA LEU A 549 25.75 7.68 -17.66
C LEU A 549 27.17 7.81 -18.22
N ARG A 550 28.04 6.84 -17.95
CA ARG A 550 29.41 6.84 -18.44
C ARG A 550 29.46 6.89 -19.96
N THR A 551 28.80 5.96 -20.65
CA THR A 551 28.84 5.90 -22.12
C THR A 551 28.22 7.14 -22.78
N SER A 552 27.15 7.69 -22.19
CA SER A 552 26.52 8.93 -22.66
C SER A 552 27.43 10.15 -22.43
N THR A 553 28.10 10.23 -21.27
CA THR A 553 29.07 11.28 -20.97
C THR A 553 30.27 11.20 -21.91
N GLU A 554 30.80 10.00 -22.16
CA GLU A 554 31.86 9.78 -23.15
C GLU A 554 31.45 10.26 -24.55
N ALA A 555 30.20 10.01 -24.96
CA ALA A 555 29.68 10.47 -26.24
C ALA A 555 29.64 12.01 -26.34
N VAL A 556 29.22 12.70 -25.28
CA VAL A 556 29.17 14.17 -25.23
C VAL A 556 30.56 14.78 -25.13
N VAL A 557 31.37 14.34 -24.16
CA VAL A 557 32.70 14.90 -23.89
C VAL A 557 33.66 14.69 -25.06
N SER A 558 33.53 13.58 -25.80
CA SER A 558 34.35 13.34 -26.99
C SER A 558 34.14 14.35 -28.14
N ARG A 559 33.09 15.18 -28.06
CA ARG A 559 32.80 16.24 -29.03
C ARG A 559 33.24 17.62 -28.54
N LEU A 560 33.74 17.72 -27.31
CA LEU A 560 34.17 18.97 -26.70
C LEU A 560 35.70 19.15 -26.87
N PRO A 561 36.18 20.40 -27.00
CA PRO A 561 37.60 20.70 -27.08
C PRO A 561 38.25 20.65 -25.69
N VAL A 562 38.48 19.44 -25.17
CA VAL A 562 39.11 19.19 -23.86
C VAL A 562 40.35 18.32 -24.02
N ASP A 563 41.42 18.67 -23.31
CA ASP A 563 42.73 18.00 -23.42
C ASP A 563 42.70 16.55 -22.95
N ASP A 564 41.93 16.25 -21.89
CA ASP A 564 41.76 14.88 -21.37
C ASP A 564 40.27 14.52 -21.16
N PRO A 565 39.59 14.05 -22.24
CA PRO A 565 38.21 13.59 -22.18
C PRO A 565 37.99 12.47 -21.15
N HIS A 566 38.99 11.60 -20.92
CA HIS A 566 38.85 10.47 -20.00
C HIS A 566 38.77 10.93 -18.55
N THR A 567 39.63 11.88 -18.17
CA THR A 567 39.58 12.48 -16.82
C THR A 567 38.28 13.23 -16.60
N VAL A 568 37.79 13.99 -17.59
CA VAL A 568 36.50 14.70 -17.47
C VAL A 568 35.34 13.72 -17.26
N VAL A 569 35.24 12.66 -18.07
CA VAL A 569 34.22 11.61 -17.93
C VAL A 569 34.28 10.97 -16.55
N ARG A 570 35.48 10.60 -16.09
CA ARG A 570 35.68 9.96 -14.79
C ARG A 570 35.24 10.88 -13.66
N THR A 571 35.60 12.16 -13.71
CA THR A 571 35.22 13.16 -12.70
C THR A 571 33.70 13.32 -12.65
N ILE A 572 33.04 13.52 -13.79
CA ILE A 572 31.58 13.67 -13.84
C ILE A 572 30.87 12.43 -13.26
N THR A 573 31.22 11.25 -13.76
CA THR A 573 30.58 9.99 -13.35
C THR A 573 30.82 9.67 -11.88
N THR A 574 32.03 9.92 -11.37
CA THR A 574 32.37 9.69 -9.96
C THR A 574 31.66 10.69 -9.05
N SER A 575 31.63 11.97 -9.41
CA SER A 575 30.95 13.00 -8.62
C SER A 575 29.45 12.73 -8.53
N ILE A 576 28.80 12.39 -9.66
CA ILE A 576 27.38 12.02 -9.65
C ILE A 576 27.14 10.78 -8.79
N GLY A 577 27.97 9.73 -8.95
CA GLY A 577 27.84 8.50 -8.16
C GLY A 577 28.03 8.71 -6.66
N LEU A 578 28.99 9.55 -6.24
CA LEU A 578 29.22 9.89 -4.83
C LEU A 578 28.08 10.73 -4.25
N THR A 579 27.60 11.73 -4.99
CA THR A 579 26.44 12.54 -4.57
C THR A 579 25.20 11.68 -4.41
N MET A 580 24.98 10.73 -5.32
CA MET A 580 23.87 9.77 -5.24
C MET A 580 23.97 8.87 -4.02
N LEU A 581 25.16 8.31 -3.77
CA LEU A 581 25.40 7.48 -2.59
C LEU A 581 25.15 8.26 -1.29
N ALA A 582 25.67 9.49 -1.21
CA ALA A 582 25.43 10.36 -0.06
C ALA A 582 23.93 10.67 0.12
N SER A 583 23.22 10.95 -0.97
CA SER A 583 21.77 11.23 -0.94
C SER A 583 20.97 10.02 -0.46
N LEU A 584 21.31 8.80 -0.91
CA LEU A 584 20.66 7.57 -0.48
C LEU A 584 20.94 7.24 0.99
N VAL A 585 22.19 7.39 1.44
CA VAL A 585 22.55 7.19 2.85
C VAL A 585 21.77 8.16 3.75
N LEU A 586 21.67 9.42 3.33
CA LEU A 586 20.93 10.43 4.07
C LEU A 586 19.42 10.21 4.03
N MET A 587 18.87 9.71 2.92
CA MET A 587 17.46 9.33 2.82
C MET A 587 17.11 8.21 3.81
N ILE A 588 17.98 7.22 3.96
CA ILE A 588 17.75 6.05 4.83
C ILE A 588 18.01 6.40 6.30
N PHE A 589 19.18 6.97 6.59
CA PHE A 589 19.67 7.16 7.96
C PHE A 589 19.50 8.58 8.48
N GLY A 590 19.26 9.57 7.62
CA GLY A 590 19.07 10.96 8.02
C GLY A 590 17.97 11.15 9.05
N PRO A 591 16.75 10.61 8.87
CA PRO A 591 15.68 10.71 9.87
C PRO A 591 16.11 10.16 11.24
N THR A 592 16.83 9.03 11.27
CA THR A 592 17.30 8.42 12.52
C THR A 592 18.51 9.11 13.16
N LEU A 593 19.34 9.79 12.37
CA LEU A 593 20.58 10.41 12.83
C LEU A 593 20.42 11.89 13.17
N LEU A 594 19.44 12.56 12.56
CA LEU A 594 19.25 14.01 12.66
C LEU A 594 17.91 14.43 13.27
N GLY A 595 16.92 13.52 13.32
CA GLY A 595 15.55 13.77 13.77
C GLY A 595 15.24 13.29 15.18
#